data_AF-A0AAD6XH34-F1
#
_entry.id   AF-A0AAD6XH34-F1
#
_cell.length_a   1.000
_cell.length_b   1.000
_cell.length_c   1.000
_cell.angle_alpha   90.00
_cell.angle_beta   90.00
_cell.angle_gamma   90.00
#
_symmetry.space_group_name_H-M   'P 1'
#
loop_
_entity.id
_entity.type
_entity.pdbx_description
1 polymer ?
#
loop_
_entity_poly.entity_id
_entity_poly.type
_entity_poly.pdbx_seq_one_letter_code
_entity_poly.pdbx_strand_id
1 'polypeptide(L)'
;MDGKRNRRVDQLIHTLVNVALPKYIADHRAQQFGFYGPDLALQKRNEINQRGATITREMIEETDPGRIFTVKSQTTPGRTYTVDLEAYICHSCPSFP
;
A
#
# COMPACT_ATOMS: atom_id res chain seq x y z
N MET A 1 16.53 -8.11 -39.26
CA MET A 1 15.43 -7.16 -39.56
C MET A 1 15.01 -6.51 -38.24
N ASP A 2 15.90 -5.73 -37.63
CA ASP A 2 15.79 -5.37 -36.20
C ASP A 2 15.38 -3.91 -35.95
N GLY A 3 15.45 -3.05 -36.97
CA GLY A 3 15.15 -1.62 -36.83
C GLY A 3 13.66 -1.27 -36.61
N LYS A 4 12.72 -2.12 -37.04
CA LYS A 4 11.27 -1.85 -36.86
C LYS A 4 10.75 -2.17 -35.46
N ARG A 5 11.41 -3.07 -34.72
CA ARG A 5 11.00 -3.49 -33.37
C ARG A 5 11.45 -2.49 -32.31
N ASN A 6 12.66 -1.95 -32.44
CA ASN A 6 13.17 -0.87 -31.58
C ASN A 6 12.33 0.41 -31.67
N ARG A 7 11.85 0.77 -32.86
CA ARG A 7 11.09 2.01 -33.05
C ARG A 7 9.81 2.09 -32.21
N ARG A 8 9.15 0.96 -31.96
CA ARG A 8 7.96 0.88 -31.09
C ARG A 8 8.33 1.00 -29.61
N VAL A 9 9.45 0.42 -29.21
CA VAL A 9 9.97 0.54 -27.84
C VAL A 9 10.44 1.97 -27.59
N ASP A 10 11.17 2.58 -28.52
CA ASP A 10 11.61 3.97 -28.43
C ASP A 10 10.41 4.93 -28.38
N GLN A 11 9.38 4.67 -29.18
CA GLN A 11 8.15 5.45 -29.14
C GLN A 11 7.39 5.27 -27.81
N LEU A 12 7.37 4.05 -27.27
CA LEU A 12 6.76 3.78 -25.97
C LEU A 12 7.54 4.49 -24.85
N ILE A 13 8.87 4.39 -24.84
CA ILE A 13 9.75 5.09 -23.90
C ILE A 13 9.53 6.59 -24.02
N HIS A 14 9.52 7.14 -25.23
CA HIS A 14 9.25 8.55 -25.46
C HIS A 14 7.89 8.97 -24.91
N THR A 15 6.84 8.19 -25.14
CA THR A 15 5.50 8.48 -24.65
C THR A 15 5.45 8.44 -23.13
N LEU A 16 6.05 7.41 -22.52
CA LEU A 16 6.08 7.27 -21.07
C LEU A 16 6.85 8.41 -20.40
N VAL A 17 8.03 8.75 -20.93
CA VAL A 17 8.94 9.72 -20.31
C VAL A 17 8.52 11.17 -20.60
N ASN A 18 8.12 11.49 -21.83
CA ASN A 18 7.88 12.87 -22.23
C ASN A 18 6.41 13.29 -22.19
N VAL A 19 5.47 12.33 -22.14
CA VAL A 19 4.03 12.64 -22.12
C VAL A 19 3.39 12.19 -20.82
N ALA A 20 3.52 10.91 -20.46
CA ALA A 20 2.83 10.36 -19.30
C ALA A 20 3.44 10.84 -17.99
N LEU A 21 4.76 10.74 -17.83
CA LEU A 21 5.46 11.11 -16.58
C LEU A 21 5.22 12.58 -16.19
N PRO A 22 5.33 13.58 -17.09
CA PRO A 22 5.08 14.97 -16.73
C PRO A 22 3.63 15.21 -16.32
N LYS A 23 2.67 14.55 -16.99
CA LYS A 23 1.26 14.60 -16.60
C LYS A 23 1.05 14.06 -15.19
N TYR A 24 1.58 12.87 -14.88
CA TYR A 24 1.45 12.30 -13.54
C TYR A 24 2.13 13.16 -12.45
N ILE A 25 3.28 13.78 -12.75
CA ILE A 25 3.93 14.72 -11.84
C ILE A 25 3.04 15.95 -11.60
N ALA A 26 2.45 16.52 -12.65
CA ALA A 26 1.55 17.67 -12.54
C ALA A 26 0.29 17.31 -11.74
N ASP A 27 -0.33 16.16 -12.04
CA ASP A 27 -1.51 15.67 -11.34
C ASP A 27 -1.19 15.40 -9.85
N HIS A 28 -0.03 14.82 -9.53
CA HIS A 28 0.43 14.61 -8.16
C HIS A 28 0.67 15.93 -7.42
N ARG A 29 1.31 16.91 -8.05
CA ARG A 29 1.50 18.26 -7.46
C ARG A 29 0.15 18.94 -7.21
N ALA A 30 -0.76 18.86 -8.17
CA ALA A 30 -2.09 19.44 -8.03
C ALA A 30 -2.91 18.75 -6.91
N GLN A 31 -2.74 17.44 -6.69
CA GLN A 31 -3.27 16.75 -5.49
C GLN A 31 -2.65 17.30 -4.20
N GLN A 32 -1.33 17.53 -4.15
CA GLN A 32 -0.66 18.13 -2.98
C GLN A 32 -1.20 19.54 -2.66
N PHE A 33 -1.55 20.33 -3.68
CA PHE A 33 -2.18 21.64 -3.53
C PHE A 33 -3.71 21.60 -3.36
N GLY A 34 -4.31 20.41 -3.34
CA GLY A 34 -5.74 20.21 -3.09
C GLY A 34 -6.68 20.37 -4.28
N PHE A 35 -6.18 20.56 -5.51
CA PHE A 35 -7.00 20.76 -6.71
C PHE A 35 -7.76 19.50 -7.17
N TYR A 36 -7.24 18.31 -6.86
CA TYR A 36 -7.84 17.02 -7.26
C TYR A 36 -8.33 16.19 -6.06
N GLY A 37 -8.43 16.81 -4.88
CA GLY A 37 -8.70 16.12 -3.63
C GLY A 37 -7.51 15.29 -3.12
N PRO A 38 -7.59 14.80 -1.88
CA PRO A 38 -6.52 14.03 -1.27
C PRO A 38 -6.41 12.62 -1.88
N ASP A 39 -5.18 12.15 -2.08
CA ASP A 39 -4.92 10.73 -2.35
C ASP A 39 -5.19 9.91 -1.09
N LEU A 40 -6.43 9.41 -0.97
CA LEU A 40 -6.88 8.63 0.17
C LEU A 40 -6.09 7.34 0.35
N ALA A 41 -5.62 6.72 -0.74
CA ALA A 41 -4.84 5.49 -0.66
C ALA A 41 -3.45 5.78 -0.07
N LEU A 42 -2.78 6.83 -0.54
CA LEU A 42 -1.49 7.26 0.02
C LEU A 42 -1.64 7.71 1.47
N GLN A 43 -2.67 8.49 1.79
CA GLN A 43 -2.96 8.90 3.16
C GLN A 43 -3.17 7.70 4.07
N LYS A 44 -3.99 6.72 3.63
CA LYS A 44 -4.27 5.54 4.43
C LYS A 44 -3.04 4.68 4.63
N ARG A 45 -2.20 4.53 3.59
CA ARG A 45 -0.91 3.85 3.68
C ARG A 45 0.02 4.52 4.69
N ASN A 46 0.12 5.85 4.66
CA ASN A 46 0.94 6.60 5.60
C ASN A 46 0.43 6.45 7.04
N GLU A 47 -0.89 6.51 7.24
CA GLU A 47 -1.52 6.26 8.55
C GLU A 47 -1.21 4.84 9.07
N ILE A 48 -1.32 3.82 8.22
CA ILE A 48 -1.00 2.43 8.58
C ILE A 48 0.47 2.29 8.95
N ASN A 49 1.39 2.87 8.18
CA ASN A 49 2.83 2.80 8.47
C ASN A 49 3.17 3.48 9.80
N GLN A 50 2.61 4.66 10.05
CA GLN A 50 2.84 5.39 11.30
C GLN A 50 2.30 4.63 12.51
N ARG A 51 1.10 4.05 12.40
CA ARG A 51 0.50 3.24 13.47
C ARG A 51 1.18 1.90 13.66
N GLY A 52 1.59 1.26 12.57
CA GLY A 52 2.36 0.02 12.60
C GLY A 52 3.65 0.18 13.39
N ALA A 53 4.33 1.32 13.23
CA ALA A 53 5.55 1.63 13.98
C ALA A 53 5.34 1.77 15.50
N THR A 54 4.12 2.01 15.97
CA THR A 54 3.80 2.09 17.41
C THR A 54 3.32 0.76 18.00
N ILE A 55 3.16 -0.29 17.19
CA ILE A 55 2.81 -1.63 17.68
C ILE A 55 4.03 -2.21 18.39
N THR A 56 3.88 -2.47 19.69
CA THR A 56 4.92 -3.10 20.50
C THR A 56 4.78 -4.63 20.45
N ARG A 57 5.84 -5.35 20.83
CA ARG A 57 5.84 -6.82 20.77
C ARG A 57 4.80 -7.45 21.69
N GLU A 58 4.44 -6.78 22.79
CA GLU A 58 3.44 -7.25 23.76
C GLU A 58 2.00 -7.16 23.22
N MET A 59 1.80 -6.42 22.13
CA MET A 59 0.52 -6.35 21.41
C MET A 59 0.34 -7.51 20.42
N ILE A 60 1.38 -8.32 20.22
CA ILE A 60 1.39 -9.45 19.28
C ILE A 60 1.61 -10.74 20.08
N GLU A 61 0.63 -11.61 20.06
CA GLU A 61 0.68 -12.92 20.66
C GLU A 61 0.75 -13.97 19.55
N GLU A 62 1.81 -14.75 19.56
CA GLU A 62 1.99 -15.86 18.61
C GLU A 62 1.19 -17.06 19.11
N THR A 63 0.15 -17.45 18.37
CA THR A 63 -0.73 -18.56 18.72
C THR A 63 -0.22 -19.87 18.11
N ASP A 64 0.32 -19.80 16.90
CA ASP A 64 1.06 -20.88 16.25
C ASP A 64 2.39 -20.32 15.71
N PRO A 65 3.55 -20.81 16.21
CA PRO A 65 4.85 -20.29 15.85
C PRO A 65 5.07 -20.14 14.34
N GLY A 66 5.32 -18.91 13.90
CA GLY A 66 5.61 -18.55 12.51
C GLY A 66 4.40 -18.52 11.57
N ARG A 67 3.20 -18.88 12.05
CA ARG A 67 2.01 -19.01 11.20
C ARG A 67 0.86 -18.13 11.66
N ILE A 68 0.37 -18.31 12.88
CA ILE A 68 -0.85 -17.66 13.37
C ILE A 68 -0.50 -16.68 14.48
N PHE A 69 -0.89 -15.43 14.27
CA PHE A 69 -0.67 -14.32 15.18
C PHE A 69 -1.99 -13.70 15.60
N THR A 70 -2.09 -13.37 16.88
CA THR A 70 -3.17 -12.59 17.46
C THR A 70 -2.64 -11.21 17.80
N VAL A 71 -3.21 -10.18 17.18
CA VAL A 71 -2.76 -8.78 17.30
C VAL A 71 -3.84 -7.95 17.99
N LYS A 72 -3.48 -7.23 19.05
CA LYS A 72 -4.39 -6.31 19.77
C LYS A 72 -4.62 -5.04 18.94
N SER A 73 -5.87 -4.59 18.89
CA SER A 73 -6.25 -3.35 18.21
C SER A 73 -5.73 -2.13 18.96
N GLN A 74 -5.10 -1.20 18.24
CA GLN A 74 -4.69 0.09 18.80
C GLN A 74 -5.85 1.08 18.96
N THR A 75 -6.91 0.93 18.16
CA THR A 75 -8.01 1.90 18.09
C THR A 75 -9.28 1.44 18.82
N THR A 76 -9.43 0.13 19.03
CA THR A 76 -10.62 -0.45 19.66
C THR A 76 -10.19 -1.28 20.87
N PRO A 77 -10.36 -0.77 22.10
CA PRO A 77 -10.01 -1.51 23.30
C PRO A 77 -10.67 -2.90 23.33
N GLY A 78 -9.91 -3.93 23.70
CA GLY A 78 -10.40 -5.30 23.82
C GLY A 78 -10.63 -6.05 22.50
N ARG A 79 -10.45 -5.40 21.33
CA ARG A 79 -10.54 -6.08 20.04
C ARG A 79 -9.19 -6.70 19.66
N THR A 80 -9.22 -7.94 19.21
CA THR A 80 -8.05 -8.65 18.67
C THR A 80 -8.31 -9.10 17.24
N TYR A 81 -7.24 -9.24 16.48
CA TYR A 81 -7.25 -9.69 15.10
C TYR A 81 -6.39 -10.94 14.96
N THR A 82 -6.93 -11.97 14.33
CA THR A 82 -6.17 -13.19 14.04
C THR A 82 -5.70 -13.15 12.60
N VAL A 83 -4.40 -13.30 12.40
CA VAL A 83 -3.71 -13.27 11.11
C VAL A 83 -3.01 -14.61 10.92
N ASP A 84 -3.33 -15.30 9.83
CA ASP A 84 -2.61 -16.48 9.35
C ASP A 84 -1.73 -16.06 8.15
N LEU A 85 -0.42 -16.15 8.33
CA LEU A 85 0.56 -15.76 7.30
C LEU A 85 0.66 -16.78 6.17
N GLU A 86 0.37 -18.06 6.43
CA GLU A 86 0.46 -19.14 5.44
C GLU A 86 -0.79 -19.16 4.56
N ALA A 87 -1.96 -19.03 5.18
CA ALA A 87 -3.23 -18.91 4.46
C ALA A 87 -3.41 -17.53 3.80
N TYR A 88 -2.60 -16.54 4.18
CA TYR A 88 -2.73 -15.14 3.78
C TYR A 88 -4.12 -14.58 4.10
N ILE A 89 -4.63 -14.84 5.30
CA ILE A 89 -5.98 -14.45 5.74
C ILE A 89 -5.90 -13.67 7.05
N CYS A 90 -6.69 -12.61 7.17
CA CYS A 90 -7.05 -12.05 8.47
C CYS A 90 -8.54 -12.26 8.75
N HIS A 91 -8.86 -13.17 9.67
CA HIS A 91 -10.24 -13.59 9.93
C HIS A 91 -11.12 -12.50 10.54
N SER A 92 -10.52 -11.57 11.29
CA SER A 92 -11.27 -10.56 12.07
C SER A 92 -11.09 -9.13 11.54
N CYS A 93 -10.33 -8.97 10.44
CA CYS A 93 -10.00 -7.68 9.85
C CYS A 93 -11.08 -7.26 8.83
N PRO A 94 -11.84 -6.19 9.07
CA PRO A 94 -12.87 -5.73 8.13
C PRO A 94 -12.30 -5.13 6.83
N SER A 95 -11.01 -4.78 6.82
CA SER A 95 -10.33 -4.16 5.68
C SER A 95 -9.46 -5.14 4.89
N PHE A 96 -9.42 -6.41 5.28
CA PHE A 96 -8.58 -7.42 4.63
C PHE A 96 -9.44 -8.26 3.67
N PRO A 97 -9.06 -8.37 2.37
CA PRO A 97 -9.75 -9.21 1.40
C PRO A 97 -9.44 -10.70 1.57
#